data_AF-T0CHZ7-F1
#
_entry.id   AF-T0CHZ7-F1
#
_cell.length_a   1.000
_cell.length_b   1.000
_cell.length_c   1.000
_cell.angle_alpha   90.00
_cell.angle_beta   90.00
_cell.angle_gamma   90.00
#
_symmetry.space_group_name_H-M   'P 1'
#
loop_
_entity.id
_entity.type
_entity.pdbx_description
1 polymer ?
#
loop_
_entity_poly.entity_id
_entity_poly.type
_entity_poly.pdbx_seq_one_letter_code
_entity_poly.pdbx_strand_id
1 'polypeptide(L)'
;MKKIIILAFFTSSIFANTLTKEEESIVVTEIDNICGDTWCEGDFNFRFDTFKCNAETNSCVLDFVILDEVWGDDDSYSATENEASCEIKGYTKYDQMIEVSRNGWPRLNNDFYFAVSDCVTEQEEVVYEKLGY
;
A
#
# COMPACT_ATOMS: atom_id res chain seq x y z
N MET A 1 -56.43 -20.97 4.00
CA MET A 1 -55.50 -20.09 4.72
C MET A 1 -54.29 -19.84 3.81
N LYS A 2 -54.24 -18.69 3.11
CA LYS A 2 -53.14 -18.33 2.19
C LYS A 2 -51.98 -17.81 3.03
N LYS A 3 -50.85 -18.54 3.04
CA LYS A 3 -49.60 -18.08 3.66
C LYS A 3 -48.92 -17.13 2.69
N ILE A 4 -48.85 -15.84 3.04
CA ILE A 4 -48.04 -14.85 2.33
C ILE A 4 -46.62 -15.02 2.85
N ILE A 5 -45.73 -15.53 2.00
CA ILE A 5 -44.29 -15.57 2.27
C ILE A 5 -43.76 -14.19 1.87
N ILE A 6 -43.39 -13.38 2.85
CA ILE A 6 -42.70 -12.11 2.62
C ILE A 6 -41.24 -12.46 2.31
N LEU A 7 -40.87 -12.38 1.04
CA LEU A 7 -39.50 -12.51 0.58
C LEU A 7 -38.77 -11.20 0.92
N ALA A 8 -37.99 -11.21 2.00
CA ALA A 8 -37.11 -10.09 2.33
C ALA A 8 -35.96 -10.06 1.30
N PHE A 9 -36.02 -9.12 0.36
CA PHE A 9 -34.88 -8.78 -0.48
C PHE A 9 -33.84 -8.09 0.41
N PHE A 10 -32.79 -8.83 0.79
CA PHE A 10 -31.56 -8.22 1.26
C PHE A 10 -30.94 -7.51 0.05
N THR A 11 -31.08 -6.19 -0.03
CA THR A 11 -30.29 -5.38 -0.95
C THR A 11 -28.87 -5.36 -0.43
N SER A 12 -28.04 -6.31 -0.84
CA SER A 12 -26.60 -6.21 -0.71
C SER A 12 -26.17 -4.98 -1.51
N SER A 13 -25.82 -3.91 -0.82
CA SER A 13 -25.25 -2.70 -1.42
C SER A 13 -24.02 -3.11 -2.24
N ILE A 14 -24.14 -3.07 -3.56
CA ILE A 14 -23.08 -3.39 -4.52
C ILE A 14 -22.10 -2.19 -4.63
N PHE A 15 -21.74 -1.59 -3.51
CA PHE A 15 -20.93 -0.36 -3.44
C PHE A 15 -19.54 -0.61 -2.83
N ALA A 16 -18.96 -1.79 -3.04
CA ALA A 16 -17.54 -2.01 -2.77
C ALA A 16 -16.77 -2.03 -4.10
N ASN A 17 -16.76 -0.90 -4.82
CA ASN A 17 -15.89 -0.73 -6.00
C ASN A 17 -14.45 -0.37 -5.61
N THR A 18 -14.23 -0.12 -4.32
CA THR A 18 -12.96 0.22 -3.69
C THR A 18 -12.75 -0.68 -2.48
N LEU A 19 -11.53 -0.68 -1.96
CA LEU A 19 -11.17 -1.36 -0.73
C LEU A 19 -12.03 -0.92 0.46
N THR A 20 -12.31 -1.85 1.36
CA THR A 20 -12.75 -1.58 2.72
C THR A 20 -11.55 -1.12 3.56
N LYS A 21 -11.80 -0.46 4.70
CA LYS A 21 -10.71 -0.03 5.62
C LYS A 21 -9.83 -1.18 6.11
N GLU A 22 -10.42 -2.37 6.27
CA GLU A 22 -9.68 -3.57 6.67
C GLU A 22 -8.76 -4.04 5.54
N GLU A 23 -9.24 -4.06 4.31
CA GLU A 23 -8.44 -4.37 3.13
C GLU A 23 -7.35 -3.34 2.88
N GLU A 24 -7.62 -2.04 3.04
CA GLU A 24 -6.61 -0.97 2.98
C GLU A 24 -5.49 -1.23 4.00
N SER A 25 -5.86 -1.55 5.25
CA SER A 25 -4.89 -1.86 6.30
C SER A 25 -4.06 -3.10 6.00
N ILE A 26 -4.65 -4.14 5.42
CA ILE A 26 -3.91 -5.34 5.04
C ILE A 26 -2.95 -5.03 3.89
N VAL A 27 -3.38 -4.28 2.88
CA VAL A 27 -2.52 -3.91 1.75
C VAL A 27 -1.31 -3.10 2.25
N VAL A 28 -1.51 -2.09 3.11
CA VAL A 28 -0.40 -1.34 3.71
C VAL A 28 0.54 -2.24 4.50
N THR A 29 -0.01 -3.17 5.30
CA THR A 29 0.81 -4.13 6.07
C THR A 29 1.67 -5.01 5.16
N GLU A 30 1.10 -5.51 4.07
CA GLU A 30 1.84 -6.35 3.13
C GLU A 30 2.87 -5.54 2.32
N ILE A 31 2.63 -4.25 2.06
CA ILE A 31 3.63 -3.32 1.49
C ILE A 31 4.78 -3.08 2.50
N ASP A 32 4.47 -2.78 3.76
CA ASP A 32 5.47 -2.63 4.85
C ASP A 32 6.35 -3.88 4.99
N ASN A 33 5.74 -5.08 4.88
CA ASN A 33 6.47 -6.35 4.96
C ASN A 33 7.52 -6.51 3.84
N ILE A 34 7.32 -5.88 2.68
CA ILE A 34 8.29 -5.89 1.59
C ILE A 34 9.50 -4.99 1.88
N CYS A 35 9.27 -3.83 2.53
CA CYS A 35 10.39 -2.97 2.95
C CYS A 35 11.38 -3.77 3.79
N GLY A 36 10.89 -4.51 4.80
CA GLY A 36 11.75 -5.33 5.64
C GLY A 36 12.48 -6.48 4.95
N ASP A 37 12.15 -6.80 3.69
CA ASP A 37 12.78 -7.87 2.90
C ASP A 37 13.70 -7.31 1.80
N THR A 38 13.35 -6.20 1.15
CA THR A 38 14.06 -5.73 -0.06
C THR A 38 14.22 -4.22 -0.20
N TRP A 39 13.17 -3.42 -0.05
CA TRP A 39 13.29 -1.98 -0.34
C TRP A 39 14.13 -1.23 0.70
N CYS A 40 14.05 -1.63 1.97
CA CYS A 40 14.80 -1.00 3.07
C CYS A 40 16.24 -1.53 3.23
N GLU A 41 16.77 -2.21 2.21
CA GLU A 41 18.19 -2.58 2.14
C GLU A 41 19.06 -1.49 1.47
N GLY A 42 18.44 -0.44 0.91
CA GLY A 42 19.11 0.66 0.23
C GLY A 42 19.56 1.80 1.16
N ASP A 43 19.72 3.01 0.61
CA ASP A 43 20.16 4.20 1.36
C ASP A 43 19.05 4.77 2.27
N PHE A 44 17.79 4.39 2.03
CA PHE A 44 16.63 4.88 2.77
C PHE A 44 15.83 3.75 3.42
N ASN A 45 15.16 4.09 4.52
CA ASN A 45 14.08 3.30 5.09
C ASN A 45 12.71 3.89 4.70
N PHE A 46 11.65 3.09 4.76
CA PHE A 46 10.30 3.50 4.37
C PHE A 46 9.28 3.21 5.47
N ARG A 47 8.34 4.13 5.64
CA ARG A 47 7.14 3.94 6.47
C ARG A 47 5.91 4.19 5.62
N PHE A 48 5.10 3.17 5.37
CA PHE A 48 3.89 3.31 4.55
C PHE A 48 2.69 3.67 5.42
N ASP A 49 2.04 4.81 5.16
CA ASP A 49 1.04 5.37 6.08
C ASP A 49 -0.39 5.07 5.62
N THR A 50 -0.72 5.37 4.36
CA THR A 50 -2.09 5.14 3.86
C THR A 50 -2.12 4.67 2.42
N PHE A 51 -3.10 3.81 2.12
CA PHE A 51 -3.39 3.36 0.77
C PHE A 51 -4.88 3.49 0.50
N LYS A 52 -5.28 4.38 -0.41
CA LYS A 52 -6.70 4.72 -0.66
C LYS A 52 -7.02 4.66 -2.13
N CYS A 53 -8.08 3.92 -2.45
CA CYS A 53 -8.49 3.71 -3.84
C CYS A 53 -9.70 4.56 -4.23
N ASN A 54 -9.71 5.03 -5.48
CA ASN A 54 -10.81 5.72 -6.11
C ASN A 54 -11.28 4.94 -7.35
N ALA A 55 -12.50 4.43 -7.30
CA ALA A 55 -13.10 3.67 -8.38
C ALA A 55 -13.38 4.48 -9.66
N GLU A 56 -13.57 5.80 -9.54
CA GLU A 56 -13.85 6.67 -10.69
C GLU A 56 -12.60 6.88 -11.55
N THR A 57 -11.44 7.02 -10.91
CA THR A 57 -10.13 7.19 -11.57
C THR A 57 -9.44 5.85 -11.85
N ASN A 58 -9.97 4.76 -11.29
CA ASN A 58 -9.36 3.42 -11.33
C ASN A 58 -7.90 3.44 -10.86
N SER A 59 -7.67 4.08 -9.71
CA SER A 59 -6.34 4.25 -9.12
C SER A 59 -6.39 4.26 -7.60
N CYS A 60 -5.22 4.04 -6.98
CA CYS A 60 -5.01 4.19 -5.55
C CYS A 60 -3.85 5.14 -5.30
N VAL A 61 -3.93 5.92 -4.21
CA VAL A 61 -2.85 6.77 -3.74
C VAL A 61 -2.17 6.07 -2.58
N LEU A 62 -0.85 5.94 -2.66
CA LEU A 62 0.02 5.47 -1.58
C LEU A 62 0.74 6.67 -1.00
N ASP A 63 0.49 6.95 0.27
CA ASP A 63 1.19 7.98 1.06
C ASP A 63 2.17 7.30 2.01
N PHE A 64 3.41 7.78 2.05
CA PHE A 64 4.49 7.17 2.82
C PHE A 64 5.60 8.17 3.15
N VAL A 65 6.48 7.80 4.06
CA VAL A 65 7.66 8.59 4.44
C VAL A 65 8.92 7.83 4.07
N ILE A 66 9.85 8.54 3.43
CA ILE A 66 11.22 8.11 3.15
C ILE A 66 12.12 8.66 4.27
N LEU A 67 12.80 7.76 4.97
CA LEU A 67 13.65 8.03 6.13
C LEU A 67 15.11 7.99 5.69
N ASP A 68 15.77 9.15 5.72
CA ASP A 68 17.22 9.27 5.58
C ASP A 68 17.86 9.17 6.96
N GLU A 69 18.36 7.98 7.28
CA GLU A 69 18.85 7.63 8.61
C GLU A 69 20.37 7.72 8.69
N VAL A 70 20.85 8.43 9.71
CA VAL A 70 22.28 8.61 9.98
C VAL A 70 22.59 8.10 11.38
N TRP A 71 23.54 7.17 11.44
CA TRP A 71 24.11 6.63 12.69
C TRP A 71 25.48 7.25 12.93
N GLY A 72 25.61 7.98 14.05
CA GLY A 72 26.88 8.56 14.47
C GLY A 72 27.77 7.55 15.21
N ASP A 73 29.06 7.85 15.28
CA ASP A 73 30.07 7.01 15.96
C ASP A 73 29.83 6.88 17.49
N ASP A 74 28.98 7.72 18.07
CA ASP A 74 28.63 7.78 19.50
C ASP A 74 27.28 7.13 19.82
N ASP A 75 26.82 6.21 18.97
CA ASP A 75 25.48 5.59 19.02
C ASP A 75 24.34 6.62 18.88
N SER A 76 24.61 7.83 18.38
CA SER A 76 23.57 8.79 18.06
C SER A 76 22.82 8.39 16.80
N TYR A 77 21.51 8.61 16.81
CA TYR A 77 20.61 8.36 15.69
C TYR A 77 19.88 9.64 15.32
N SER A 78 19.85 9.94 14.03
CA SER A 78 18.97 10.96 13.47
C SER A 78 18.34 10.44 12.18
N ALA A 79 17.06 10.74 11.99
CA ALA A 79 16.38 10.50 10.73
C ALA A 79 15.79 11.81 10.20
N THR A 80 15.99 12.07 8.91
CA THR A 80 15.26 13.11 8.20
C THR A 80 14.07 12.46 7.50
N GLU A 81 12.86 12.90 7.84
CA GLU A 81 11.63 12.41 7.21
C GLU A 81 11.35 13.19 5.92
N ASN A 82 11.11 12.47 4.83
CA ASN A 82 10.69 13.01 3.55
C ASN A 82 9.33 12.41 3.17
N GLU A 83 8.28 13.22 3.29
CA GLU A 83 6.93 12.86 2.87
C GLU A 83 6.88 12.61 1.35
N ALA A 84 6.27 11.49 0.96
CA ALA A 84 6.13 11.05 -0.42
C ALA A 84 4.71 10.56 -0.69
N SER A 85 4.28 10.70 -1.94
CA SER A 85 2.96 10.24 -2.38
C SER A 85 3.00 9.91 -3.87
N CYS A 86 2.38 8.79 -4.25
CA CYS A 86 2.29 8.36 -5.63
C CYS A 86 0.89 7.82 -5.98
N GLU A 87 0.52 7.89 -7.26
CA GLU A 87 -0.72 7.31 -7.78
C GLU A 87 -0.41 6.00 -8.52
N ILE A 88 -0.98 4.89 -8.04
CA ILE A 88 -0.89 3.57 -8.67
C ILE A 88 -2.18 3.30 -9.45
N LYS A 89 -2.08 3.19 -10.77
CA LYS A 89 -3.24 3.04 -11.68
C LYS A 89 -3.54 1.58 -11.99
N GLY A 90 -4.80 1.27 -12.26
CA GLY A 90 -5.24 -0.06 -12.68
C GLY A 90 -5.76 -0.95 -11.53
N TYR A 91 -5.66 -0.48 -10.29
CA TYR A 91 -6.02 -1.22 -9.10
C TYR A 91 -7.10 -0.47 -8.31
N THR A 92 -8.16 -1.16 -7.92
CA THR A 92 -9.15 -0.65 -6.95
C THR A 92 -9.72 -1.74 -6.05
N LYS A 93 -9.42 -3.01 -6.33
CA LYS A 93 -9.95 -4.18 -5.61
C LYS A 93 -8.84 -4.98 -4.96
N TYR A 94 -9.18 -5.60 -3.84
CA TYR A 94 -8.24 -6.34 -3.01
C TYR A 94 -7.59 -7.53 -3.75
N ASP A 95 -8.36 -8.28 -4.53
CA ASP A 95 -7.90 -9.44 -5.30
C ASP A 95 -6.96 -9.08 -6.48
N GLN A 96 -6.90 -7.81 -6.87
CA GLN A 96 -5.92 -7.30 -7.84
C GLN A 96 -4.55 -7.05 -7.19
N MET A 97 -4.47 -7.00 -5.86
CA MET A 97 -3.29 -6.58 -5.11
C MET A 97 -2.72 -7.72 -4.27
N ILE A 98 -3.61 -8.47 -3.61
CA ILE A 98 -3.25 -9.51 -2.64
C ILE A 98 -3.60 -10.89 -3.20
N GLU A 99 -2.66 -11.81 -3.06
CA GLU A 99 -2.90 -13.23 -3.23
C GLU A 99 -2.73 -13.98 -1.91
N VAL A 100 -3.38 -15.14 -1.81
CA VAL A 100 -3.22 -16.03 -0.65
C VAL A 100 -2.14 -17.05 -0.97
N SER A 101 -1.05 -17.01 -0.22
CA SER A 101 0.06 -17.93 -0.37
C SER A 101 -0.32 -19.36 0.06
N ARG A 102 0.54 -20.34 -0.25
CA ARG A 102 0.25 -21.77 -0.04
C ARG A 102 -0.04 -22.15 1.43
N ASN A 103 0.48 -21.39 2.39
CA ASN A 103 0.28 -21.59 3.83
C ASN A 103 -0.92 -20.77 4.38
N GLY A 104 -1.65 -20.06 3.51
CA GLY A 104 -2.86 -19.32 3.88
C GLY A 104 -2.62 -17.85 4.26
N TRP A 105 -1.38 -17.37 4.24
CA TRP A 105 -1.08 -15.97 4.55
C TRP A 105 -1.27 -15.07 3.32
N PRO A 106 -1.87 -13.88 3.49
CA PRO A 106 -1.90 -12.88 2.43
C PRO A 106 -0.48 -12.45 2.07
N ARG A 107 -0.29 -12.02 0.83
CA ARG A 107 0.93 -11.35 0.34
C ARG A 107 0.60 -10.53 -0.90
N LEU A 108 1.43 -9.54 -1.22
CA LEU A 108 1.33 -8.87 -2.52
C LEU A 108 1.49 -9.89 -3.64
N ASN A 109 0.65 -9.79 -4.67
CA ASN A 109 0.93 -10.49 -5.93
C ASN A 109 2.06 -9.77 -6.69
N ASN A 110 2.68 -10.48 -7.63
CA ASN A 110 3.85 -9.96 -8.34
C ASN A 110 3.55 -8.67 -9.13
N ASP A 111 2.40 -8.58 -9.79
CA ASP A 111 2.07 -7.43 -10.63
C ASP A 111 1.94 -6.16 -9.78
N PHE A 112 1.26 -6.26 -8.64
CA PHE A 112 1.12 -5.15 -7.72
C PHE A 112 2.43 -4.83 -6.97
N TYR A 113 3.23 -5.85 -6.63
CA TYR A 113 4.58 -5.64 -6.09
C TYR A 113 5.44 -4.76 -7.00
N PHE A 114 5.45 -5.01 -8.32
CA PHE A 114 6.21 -4.19 -9.26
C PHE A 114 5.60 -2.78 -9.38
N ALA A 115 4.27 -2.65 -9.40
CA ALA A 115 3.62 -1.35 -9.44
C ALA A 115 3.95 -0.47 -8.22
N VAL A 116 4.06 -1.07 -7.03
CA VAL A 116 4.51 -0.35 -5.83
C VAL A 116 6.02 -0.06 -5.90
N SER A 117 6.83 -1.01 -6.38
CA SER A 117 8.27 -0.82 -6.55
C SER A 117 8.59 0.38 -7.45
N ASP A 118 7.92 0.47 -8.60
CA ASP A 118 8.06 1.61 -9.53
C ASP A 118 7.72 2.93 -8.82
N CYS A 119 6.61 2.95 -8.06
CA CYS A 119 6.21 4.11 -7.27
C CYS A 119 7.27 4.52 -6.24
N VAL A 120 7.78 3.57 -5.45
CA VAL A 120 8.76 3.85 -4.39
C VAL A 120 10.05 4.37 -5.01
N THR A 121 10.56 3.69 -6.04
CA THR A 121 11.79 4.12 -6.74
C THR A 121 11.64 5.50 -7.35
N GLU A 122 10.51 5.85 -7.96
CA GLU A 122 10.28 7.21 -8.47
C GLU A 122 10.35 8.28 -7.37
N GLN A 123 9.85 7.98 -6.16
CA GLN A 123 9.93 8.93 -5.04
C GLN A 123 11.31 8.96 -4.38
N GLU A 124 12.04 7.84 -4.35
CA GLU A 124 13.43 7.80 -3.93
C GLU A 124 14.29 8.73 -4.78
N GLU A 125 14.17 8.69 -6.11
CA GLU A 125 14.89 9.58 -7.03
C GLU A 125 14.61 11.06 -6.73
N VAL A 126 13.37 11.42 -6.40
CA VAL A 126 13.02 12.78 -5.97
C VAL A 126 13.75 13.19 -4.69
N VAL A 127 13.91 12.25 -3.75
CA VAL A 127 14.65 12.51 -2.50
C VAL A 127 16.16 12.58 -2.76
N TYR A 128 16.73 11.71 -3.60
CA TYR A 128 18.14 11.79 -4.01
C TYR A 128 18.46 13.16 -4.62
N GLU A 129 17.64 13.62 -5.57
CA GLU A 129 17.79 14.95 -6.20
C GLU A 129 17.70 16.08 -5.17
N LYS A 130 16.77 15.98 -4.21
CA LYS A 130 16.57 16.97 -3.14
C LYS A 130 17.78 17.05 -2.19
N LEU A 131 18.40 15.90 -1.89
CA LEU A 131 19.56 15.81 -1.00
C LEU A 131 20.89 16.11 -1.72
N GLY A 132 20.90 16.07 -3.05
CA GLY A 132 22.05 16.42 -3.87
C GLY A 132 23.07 15.29 -3.99
N TYR A 133 22.59 14.04 -3.97
CA TYR A 133 23.38 12.85 -4.28
C TYR A 133 23.68 12.73 -5.78
#